data_AF-A0A8J3W6R3-F1
#
_entry.id   AF-A0A8J3W6R3-F1
#
_cell.length_a   1.000
_cell.length_b   1.000
_cell.length_c   1.000
_cell.angle_alpha   90.00
_cell.angle_beta   90.00
_cell.angle_gamma   90.00
#
_symmetry.space_group_name_H-M   'P 1'
#
loop_
_entity.id
_entity.type
_entity.pdbx_description
1 polymer ?
#
loop_
_entity_poly.entity_id
_entity_poly.type
_entity_poly.pdbx_seq_one_letter_code
_entity_poly.pdbx_strand_id
1 'polypeptide(L)'
;MRTVYPLTRYRDPDAAIDWLSKAFGFEVHQVSKGDDGAIKHAELLAGTGMIMLGPGEPGGPGVYIAVDDPDAHHDRAVTAEARITMELTDQSYGSREYACEDPEGNLWYFGTHRP
;
A
#
# COMPACT_ATOMS: atom_id res chain seq x y z
N MET A 1 13.89 4.41 15.04
CA MET A 1 12.71 3.73 15.62
C MET A 1 11.47 4.37 15.01
N ARG A 2 10.51 3.59 14.51
CA ARG A 2 9.27 4.09 13.91
C ARG A 2 8.22 4.28 15.01
N THR A 3 7.44 5.35 14.93
CA THR A 3 6.41 5.70 15.92
C THR A 3 5.02 5.88 15.32
N VAL A 4 4.93 5.94 13.98
CA VAL A 4 3.67 6.07 13.23
C VAL A 4 3.59 4.90 12.25
N TYR A 5 2.43 4.26 12.21
CA TYR A 5 2.14 3.12 11.35
C TYR A 5 0.73 3.33 10.78
N PRO A 6 0.58 3.51 9.45
CA PRO A 6 -0.75 3.55 8.86
C PRO A 6 -1.43 2.19 9.03
N LEU A 7 -2.72 2.25 9.28
CA LEU A 7 -3.57 1.07 9.42
C LEU A 7 -4.56 1.03 8.26
N THR A 8 -4.44 -0.01 7.45
CA THR A 8 -5.37 -0.26 6.33
C THR A 8 -6.34 -1.39 6.71
N ARG A 9 -7.52 -1.38 6.10
CA ARG A 9 -8.60 -2.32 6.41
C ARG A 9 -9.07 -3.00 5.13
N TYR A 10 -9.37 -4.29 5.25
CA TYR A 10 -9.74 -5.16 4.14
C TYR A 10 -10.87 -6.09 4.55
N ARG A 11 -11.78 -6.38 3.63
CA ARG A 11 -12.78 -7.43 3.82
C ARG A 11 -12.13 -8.80 3.63
N ASP A 12 -11.11 -8.90 2.77
CA ASP A 12 -10.29 -10.10 2.56
C ASP A 12 -8.79 -9.80 2.78
N PRO A 13 -8.29 -9.86 4.03
CA PRO A 13 -6.89 -9.58 4.33
C PRO A 13 -5.90 -10.56 3.68
N ASP A 14 -6.29 -11.82 3.45
CA ASP A 14 -5.41 -12.81 2.80
C ASP A 14 -5.19 -12.40 1.33
N ALA A 15 -6.26 -12.08 0.58
CA ALA A 15 -6.15 -11.60 -0.80
C ALA A 15 -5.42 -10.25 -0.90
N ALA A 16 -5.65 -9.36 0.07
CA ALA A 16 -4.99 -8.06 0.11
C ALA A 16 -3.47 -8.17 0.27
N ILE A 17 -2.97 -9.03 1.16
CA ILE A 17 -1.53 -9.22 1.36
C ILE A 17 -0.87 -9.69 0.06
N ASP A 18 -1.43 -10.72 -0.59
CA ASP A 18 -0.90 -11.26 -1.83
C ASP A 18 -0.86 -10.18 -2.93
N TRP A 19 -1.95 -9.41 -3.05
CA TRP A 19 -2.03 -8.34 -4.05
C TRP A 19 -1.05 -7.20 -3.77
N LEU A 20 -0.95 -6.72 -2.53
CA LEU A 20 -0.03 -5.64 -2.15
C LEU A 20 1.44 -6.05 -2.36
N SER A 21 1.79 -7.30 -2.02
CA SER A 21 3.11 -7.85 -2.30
C SER A 21 3.40 -7.92 -3.80
N LYS A 22 2.41 -8.35 -4.61
CA LYS A 22 2.56 -8.40 -6.07
C LYS A 22 2.61 -7.01 -6.72
N ALA A 23 1.71 -6.12 -6.36
CA ALA A 23 1.50 -4.82 -7.00
C ALA A 23 2.52 -3.77 -6.55
N PHE A 24 2.77 -3.67 -5.24
CA PHE A 24 3.58 -2.61 -4.65
C PHE A 24 4.92 -3.12 -4.09
N GLY A 25 5.15 -4.42 -4.09
CA GLY A 25 6.41 -5.00 -3.61
C GLY A 25 6.55 -4.98 -2.10
N PHE A 26 5.45 -4.91 -1.37
CA PHE A 26 5.50 -5.02 0.09
C PHE A 26 5.93 -6.44 0.50
N GLU A 27 6.72 -6.52 1.56
CA GLU A 27 7.21 -7.80 2.09
C GLU A 27 6.47 -8.15 3.37
N VAL A 28 6.03 -9.40 3.49
CA VAL A 28 5.37 -9.88 4.71
C VAL A 28 6.36 -9.93 5.86
N HIS A 29 6.10 -9.16 6.92
CA HIS A 29 6.89 -9.19 8.13
C HIS A 29 6.31 -10.15 9.16
N GLN A 30 5.01 -10.02 9.43
CA GLN A 30 4.31 -10.83 10.42
C GLN A 30 2.84 -10.99 10.02
N VAL A 31 2.30 -12.17 10.26
CA VAL A 31 0.86 -12.46 10.15
C VAL A 31 0.40 -13.14 11.42
N SER A 32 -0.64 -12.58 12.04
CA SER A 32 -1.31 -13.16 13.20
C SER A 32 -2.69 -13.67 12.80
N LYS A 33 -2.88 -14.99 12.96
CA LYS A 33 -4.13 -15.69 12.65
C LYS A 33 -4.84 -16.09 13.94
N GLY A 34 -6.18 -16.06 13.92
CA GLY A 34 -7.00 -16.61 15.00
C GLY A 34 -7.10 -18.13 14.94
N ASP A 35 -7.78 -18.73 15.91
CA ASP A 35 -8.04 -20.18 15.96
C ASP A 35 -8.87 -20.67 14.76
N ASP A 36 -9.62 -19.77 14.13
CA ASP A 36 -10.38 -19.98 12.89
C ASP A 36 -9.51 -19.95 11.62
N GLY A 37 -8.21 -19.69 11.75
CA GLY A 37 -7.26 -19.56 10.64
C GLY A 37 -7.36 -18.22 9.89
N ALA A 38 -8.28 -17.33 10.27
CA ALA A 38 -8.46 -16.03 9.64
C ALA A 38 -7.42 -15.03 10.16
N ILE A 39 -6.91 -14.18 9.27
CA ILE A 39 -6.00 -13.09 9.64
C ILE A 39 -6.73 -12.09 10.53
N LYS A 40 -6.16 -11.81 11.71
CA LYS A 40 -6.64 -10.76 12.63
C LYS A 40 -5.77 -9.50 12.56
N HIS A 41 -4.49 -9.67 12.23
CA HIS A 41 -3.51 -8.59 12.09
C HIS A 41 -2.36 -9.05 11.22
N ALA A 42 -1.84 -8.17 10.37
CA ALA A 42 -0.62 -8.39 9.62
C ALA A 42 0.21 -7.12 9.51
N GLU A 43 1.50 -7.30 9.29
CA GLU A 43 2.50 -6.26 9.17
C GLU A 43 3.28 -6.47 7.88
N LEU A 44 3.31 -5.45 7.02
CA LEU A 44 3.99 -5.47 5.74
C LEU A 44 5.06 -4.38 5.69
N LEU A 45 6.28 -4.74 5.31
CA LEU A 45 7.35 -3.79 5.04
C LEU A 45 7.14 -3.12 3.69
N ALA A 46 7.32 -1.80 3.67
CA ALA A 46 7.33 -0.98 2.47
C ALA A 46 8.66 -0.23 2.41
N GLY A 47 9.70 -0.86 1.83
CA GLY A 47 11.08 -0.40 1.92
C GLY A 47 11.53 -0.32 3.39
N THR A 48 11.87 0.88 3.87
CA THR A 48 12.17 1.11 5.29
C THR A 48 10.95 1.52 6.10
N GLY A 49 9.73 1.47 5.56
CA GLY A 49 8.46 1.72 6.25
C GLY A 49 7.78 0.43 6.73
N MET A 50 6.66 0.59 7.44
CA MET A 50 5.81 -0.53 7.87
C MET A 50 4.35 -0.12 7.77
N ILE A 51 3.53 -0.98 7.19
CA ILE A 51 2.07 -0.87 7.12
C ILE A 51 1.48 -1.94 8.03
N MET A 52 0.47 -1.58 8.83
CA MET A 52 -0.35 -2.54 9.55
C MET A 52 -1.69 -2.73 8.81
N LEU A 53 -2.21 -3.95 8.80
CA LEU A 53 -3.51 -4.24 8.21
C LEU A 53 -4.27 -5.31 8.98
N GLY A 54 -5.59 -5.32 8.80
CA GLY A 54 -6.48 -6.33 9.38
C GLY A 54 -7.90 -6.22 8.84
N PRO A 55 -8.81 -7.10 9.30
CA PRO A 55 -10.18 -7.13 8.80
C PRO A 55 -10.92 -5.82 9.11
N GLY A 56 -11.78 -5.38 8.18
CA GLY A 56 -12.65 -4.21 8.35
C GLY A 56 -13.08 -3.61 7.02
N GLU A 57 -13.85 -2.52 7.09
CA GLU A 57 -14.26 -1.78 5.90
C GLU A 57 -13.10 -0.92 5.36
N PRO A 58 -12.78 -1.01 4.05
CA PRO A 58 -11.76 -0.19 3.39
C PRO A 58 -12.22 1.27 3.23
N GLY A 59 -11.33 2.12 2.72
CA GLY A 59 -11.65 3.52 2.37
C GLY A 59 -11.32 4.54 3.46
N GLY A 60 -10.37 4.21 4.34
CA GLY A 60 -9.78 5.18 5.27
C GLY A 60 -8.93 6.26 4.56
N PRO A 61 -8.23 7.12 5.32
CA PRO A 61 -7.27 8.06 4.75
C PRO A 61 -6.23 7.33 3.90
N GLY A 62 -5.84 7.92 2.77
CA GLY A 62 -4.84 7.29 1.92
C GLY A 62 -3.44 7.32 2.50
N VAL A 63 -2.61 6.40 2.04
CA VAL A 63 -1.23 6.24 2.51
C VAL A 63 -0.27 6.73 1.43
N TYR A 64 0.60 7.67 1.78
CA TYR A 64 1.70 8.11 0.93
C TYR A 64 2.97 7.33 1.25
N ILE A 65 3.62 6.79 0.22
CA ILE A 65 4.87 6.05 0.33
C ILE A 65 5.90 6.67 -0.60
N ALA A 66 7.03 7.08 -0.02
CA ALA A 66 8.16 7.54 -0.79
C ALA A 66 8.87 6.37 -1.47
N VAL A 67 9.00 6.43 -2.80
CA VAL A 67 9.71 5.45 -3.63
C VAL A 67 10.82 6.14 -4.41
N ASP A 68 11.84 5.35 -4.80
CA ASP A 68 12.97 5.89 -5.58
C ASP A 68 12.62 6.06 -7.06
N ASP A 69 11.78 5.18 -7.60
CA ASP A 69 11.37 5.17 -9.01
C ASP A 69 9.83 5.03 -9.11
N PRO A 70 9.09 6.15 -9.08
CA PRO A 70 7.63 6.13 -9.22
C PRO A 70 7.16 5.57 -10.56
N ASP A 71 7.91 5.78 -11.64
CA ASP A 71 7.53 5.33 -12.98
C ASP A 71 7.57 3.78 -13.05
N ALA A 72 8.65 3.15 -12.59
CA ALA A 72 8.71 1.68 -12.52
C ALA A 72 7.69 1.09 -11.54
N HIS A 73 7.45 1.78 -10.41
CA HIS A 73 6.45 1.34 -9.43
C HIS A 73 5.02 1.43 -9.99
N HIS A 74 4.73 2.49 -10.74
CA HIS A 74 3.46 2.66 -11.44
C HIS A 74 3.22 1.56 -12.47
N ASP A 75 4.20 1.24 -13.33
CA ASP A 75 4.06 0.18 -14.34
C ASP A 75 3.74 -1.18 -13.71
N ARG A 76 4.34 -1.45 -12.54
CA ARG A 76 4.04 -2.64 -11.74
C ARG A 76 2.60 -2.62 -11.19
N ALA A 77 2.15 -1.48 -10.68
CA ALA A 77 0.78 -1.31 -10.18
C ALA A 77 -0.25 -1.48 -11.30
N VAL A 78 -0.02 -0.90 -12.48
CA VAL A 78 -0.86 -1.07 -13.68
C VAL A 78 -0.91 -2.54 -14.11
N THR A 79 0.24 -3.22 -14.13
CA THR A 79 0.31 -4.67 -14.45
C THR A 79 -0.48 -5.52 -13.46
N ALA A 80 -0.59 -5.06 -12.21
CA ALA A 80 -1.40 -5.71 -11.17
C ALA A 80 -2.87 -5.25 -11.17
N GLU A 81 -3.30 -4.48 -12.17
CA GLU A 81 -4.66 -3.97 -12.36
C GLU A 81 -5.11 -3.01 -11.25
N ALA A 82 -4.18 -2.26 -10.64
CA ALA A 82 -4.51 -1.17 -9.74
C ALA A 82 -5.33 -0.10 -10.48
N ARG A 83 -6.35 0.46 -9.82
CA ARG A 83 -7.15 1.55 -10.42
C ARG A 83 -6.40 2.87 -10.24
N ILE A 84 -5.78 3.37 -11.30
CA ILE A 84 -5.09 4.67 -11.28
C ILE A 84 -6.13 5.80 -11.09
N THR A 85 -5.93 6.63 -10.07
CA THR A 85 -6.79 7.77 -9.73
C THR A 85 -6.12 9.11 -10.00
N MET A 86 -4.78 9.12 -10.05
CA MET A 86 -3.97 10.21 -10.56
C MET A 86 -2.83 9.61 -11.38
N GLU A 87 -2.80 9.91 -12.67
CA GLU A 87 -1.72 9.52 -13.57
C GLU A 87 -0.38 10.06 -13.06
N LEU A 88 0.71 9.40 -13.47
CA LEU A 88 2.06 9.86 -13.18
C LEU A 88 2.27 11.32 -13.61
N THR A 89 2.47 12.21 -12.64
CA THR A 89 2.63 13.65 -12.86
C THR A 89 3.80 14.22 -12.06
N ASP A 90 4.46 15.24 -12.61
CA ASP A 90 5.38 16.08 -11.85
C ASP A 90 4.59 17.10 -11.03
N GLN A 91 4.96 17.27 -9.77
CA GLN A 91 4.34 18.18 -8.83
C GLN A 91 5.13 19.50 -8.71
N SER A 92 4.45 20.58 -8.35
CA SER A 92 5.07 21.92 -8.22
C SER A 92 6.18 22.00 -7.17
N TYR A 93 6.20 21.08 -6.22
CA TYR A 93 7.23 20.93 -5.19
C TYR A 93 8.36 19.95 -5.59
N GLY A 94 8.43 19.57 -6.87
CA GLY A 94 9.54 18.81 -7.45
C GLY A 94 9.44 17.28 -7.28
N SER A 95 8.31 16.78 -6.79
CA SER A 95 8.05 15.34 -6.66
C SER A 95 7.49 14.77 -7.95
N ARG A 96 7.88 13.54 -8.29
CA ARG A 96 7.23 12.72 -9.33
C ARG A 96 6.29 11.77 -8.62
N GLU A 97 4.99 11.80 -8.94
CA GLU A 97 3.97 11.08 -8.16
C GLU A 97 2.87 10.45 -9.00
N TYR A 98 2.23 9.42 -8.46
CA TYR A 98 0.94 8.92 -8.94
C TYR A 98 0.08 8.47 -7.75
N ALA A 99 -1.22 8.26 -8.00
CA ALA A 99 -2.13 7.70 -7.02
C ALA A 99 -3.00 6.59 -7.63
N CYS A 100 -3.37 5.63 -6.80
CA CYS A 100 -4.26 4.54 -7.19
C CYS A 100 -5.11 4.03 -6.03
N GLU A 101 -6.13 3.26 -6.37
CA GLU A 101 -6.87 2.40 -5.45
C GLU A 101 -6.44 0.94 -5.62
N ASP A 102 -6.37 0.23 -4.50
CA ASP A 102 -6.27 -1.24 -4.51
C ASP A 102 -7.65 -1.88 -4.81
N PRO A 103 -7.75 -3.22 -4.98
CA PRO A 103 -8.99 -3.88 -5.37
C PRO A 103 -10.17 -3.69 -4.40
N GLU A 104 -9.89 -3.32 -3.14
CA GLU A 104 -10.91 -3.08 -2.13
C GLU A 104 -11.22 -1.58 -1.92
N GLY A 105 -10.47 -0.70 -2.58
CA GLY A 105 -10.71 0.74 -2.59
C GLY A 105 -9.91 1.54 -1.55
N ASN A 106 -8.84 1.00 -0.96
CA ASN A 106 -7.93 1.86 -0.19
C ASN A 106 -7.08 2.72 -1.11
N LEU A 107 -6.86 3.97 -0.71
CA LEU A 107 -6.10 4.96 -1.47
C LEU A 107 -4.61 4.88 -1.17
N TRP A 108 -3.81 4.85 -2.23
CA TRP A 108 -2.36 4.80 -2.19
C TRP A 108 -1.76 5.91 -3.04
N TYR A 109 -0.73 6.55 -2.51
CA TYR A 109 0.03 7.59 -3.19
C TYR A 109 1.51 7.20 -3.16
N PHE A 110 2.18 7.31 -4.30
CA PHE A 110 3.59 6.99 -4.42
C PHE A 110 4.31 8.15 -5.06
N GLY A 111 5.48 8.50 -4.53
CA GLY A 111 6.26 9.58 -5.08
C GLY A 111 7.65 9.73 -4.51
N THR A 112 8.40 10.73 -4.97
CA THR A 112 9.79 10.94 -4.54
C THR A 112 9.93 11.86 -3.32
N HIS A 113 8.89 12.62 -2.97
CA HIS A 113 8.91 13.54 -1.83
C HIS A 113 9.13 12.82 -0.50
N ARG A 114 10.10 13.31 0.30
CA ARG A 114 10.47 12.81 1.63
C ARG A 114 10.58 14.01 2.58
N PRO A 115 9.52 14.33 3.34
CA PRO A 115 9.49 15.47 4.25
C PRO A 115 10.36 15.29 5.50
#